data_AF-G7ECR1-F1
#
_entry.id   AF-G7ECR1-F1
#
_cell.length_a   1.000
_cell.length_b   1.000
_cell.length_c   1.000
_cell.angle_alpha   90.00
_cell.angle_beta   90.00
_cell.angle_gamma   90.00
#
_symmetry.space_group_name_H-M   'P 1'
#
loop_
_entity.id
_entity.type
_entity.pdbx_description
1 polymer ?
#
loop_
_entity_poly.entity_id
_entity_poly.type
_entity_poly.pdbx_seq_one_letter_code
_entity_poly.pdbx_strand_id
1 'polypeptide(L)'
;MQYEIKVVMAQIEERLTNNEDLIGAEALPFAYLFGGDFLCLDFKEDAINPKVVIWDHNESEELSPVFYKAFNNFQEFLDAMSLG
;
A
#
# COMPACT_ATOMS: atom_id res chain seq x y z
N MET A 1 3.66 -17.09 8.09
CA MET A 1 2.97 -17.27 6.78
C MET A 1 1.77 -16.35 6.58
N GLN A 2 0.97 -16.01 7.59
CA GLN A 2 -0.20 -15.10 7.43
C GLN A 2 0.16 -13.67 6.98
N TYR A 3 1.34 -13.16 7.37
CA TYR A 3 1.82 -11.82 7.01
C TYR A 3 2.87 -11.83 5.89
N GLU A 4 3.02 -12.95 5.20
CA GLU A 4 3.85 -12.97 3.99
C GLU A 4 3.21 -12.06 2.94
N ILE A 5 4.01 -11.19 2.32
CA ILE A 5 3.50 -10.19 1.36
C ILE A 5 2.64 -10.85 0.28
N LYS A 6 3.05 -12.01 -0.24
CA LYS A 6 2.27 -12.76 -1.25
C LYS A 6 0.91 -13.23 -0.75
N VAL A 7 0.81 -13.62 0.52
CA VAL A 7 -0.45 -14.06 1.12
C VAL A 7 -1.38 -12.87 1.33
N VAL A 8 -0.84 -11.74 1.80
CA VAL A 8 -1.62 -10.50 1.95
C VAL A 8 -2.10 -10.02 0.59
N MET A 9 -1.22 -9.95 -0.41
CA MET A 9 -1.59 -9.52 -1.76
C MET A 9 -2.71 -10.36 -2.35
N ALA A 10 -2.62 -11.70 -2.28
CA ALA A 10 -3.67 -12.57 -2.80
C ALA A 10 -5.05 -12.38 -2.13
N GLN A 11 -5.14 -11.69 -0.99
CA GLN A 11 -6.41 -11.40 -0.31
C GLN A 11 -7.03 -10.07 -0.75
N ILE A 12 -6.25 -9.14 -1.27
CA ILE A 12 -6.69 -7.75 -1.52
C ILE A 12 -6.27 -7.19 -2.88
N GLU A 13 -5.61 -7.98 -3.75
CA GLU A 13 -5.02 -7.51 -5.02
C GLU A 13 -6.03 -6.81 -5.94
N GLU A 14 -7.24 -7.34 -6.06
CA GLU A 14 -8.32 -6.76 -6.87
C GLU A 14 -8.79 -5.40 -6.33
N ARG A 15 -8.49 -5.08 -5.07
CA ARG A 15 -8.86 -3.82 -4.38
C ARG A 15 -7.68 -2.87 -4.18
N LEU A 16 -6.50 -3.20 -4.73
CA LEU A 16 -5.28 -2.39 -4.63
C LEU A 16 -4.97 -1.58 -5.90
N THR A 17 -5.61 -1.91 -7.03
CA THR A 17 -5.40 -1.27 -8.33
C THR A 17 -6.74 -0.80 -8.90
N ASN A 18 -6.74 0.21 -9.76
CA ASN A 18 -7.89 0.56 -10.62
C ASN A 18 -7.67 0.16 -12.08
N ASN A 19 -6.62 -0.62 -12.34
CA ASN A 19 -6.24 -1.10 -13.65
C ASN A 19 -6.37 -2.63 -13.67
N GLU A 20 -7.40 -3.12 -14.34
CA GLU A 20 -7.71 -4.56 -14.49
C GLU A 20 -6.63 -5.30 -15.30
N ASP A 21 -5.96 -4.60 -16.23
CA ASP A 21 -4.92 -5.16 -17.08
C ASP A 21 -3.51 -5.05 -16.44
N LEU A 22 -3.42 -4.64 -15.18
CA LEU A 22 -2.13 -4.44 -14.51
C LEU A 22 -1.37 -5.76 -14.40
N ILE A 23 -0.16 -5.80 -14.97
CA ILE A 23 0.79 -6.88 -14.76
C ILE A 23 1.72 -6.51 -13.62
N GLY A 24 1.58 -7.20 -12.48
CA GLY A 24 2.37 -6.97 -11.28
C GLY A 24 1.60 -6.17 -10.24
N ALA A 25 2.28 -5.25 -9.55
CA ALA A 25 1.66 -4.41 -8.52
C ALA A 25 2.23 -3.00 -8.52
N GLU A 26 1.35 -2.01 -8.43
CA GLU A 26 1.69 -0.60 -8.31
C GLU A 26 1.70 -0.13 -6.85
N ALA A 27 1.06 -0.87 -5.95
CA ALA A 27 1.03 -0.61 -4.52
C ALA A 27 1.38 -1.89 -3.74
N LEU A 28 2.38 -1.82 -2.86
CA LEU A 28 2.84 -2.95 -2.05
C LEU A 28 2.56 -2.72 -0.57
N PRO A 29 1.65 -3.49 0.07
CA PRO A 29 1.46 -3.47 1.51
C PRO A 29 2.74 -3.91 2.23
N PHE A 30 3.17 -3.16 3.24
CA PHE A 30 4.35 -3.51 4.05
C PHE A 30 4.10 -3.45 5.56
N ALA A 31 3.03 -2.80 6.02
CA ALA A 31 2.62 -2.82 7.41
C ALA A 31 1.09 -2.81 7.55
N TYR A 32 0.57 -3.66 8.44
CA TYR A 32 -0.84 -3.69 8.81
C TYR A 32 -1.14 -2.60 9.83
N LEU A 33 -2.28 -1.91 9.65
CA LEU A 33 -2.80 -0.91 10.57
C LEU A 33 -4.07 -1.44 11.26
N PHE A 34 -4.38 -0.92 12.44
CA PHE A 34 -5.61 -1.26 13.13
C PHE A 34 -6.83 -0.91 12.27
N GLY A 35 -7.75 -1.87 12.11
CA GLY A 35 -8.99 -1.66 11.33
C GLY A 35 -9.03 -2.33 9.97
N GLY A 36 -7.94 -3.00 9.54
CA GLY A 36 -7.88 -3.66 8.23
C GLY A 36 -7.05 -2.92 7.20
N ASP A 37 -6.70 -1.66 7.49
CA ASP A 37 -5.91 -0.79 6.62
C ASP A 37 -4.46 -1.26 6.51
N PHE A 38 -3.76 -0.77 5.49
CA PHE A 38 -2.34 -1.05 5.29
C PHE A 38 -1.57 0.23 4.99
N LEU A 39 -0.33 0.30 5.46
CA LEU A 39 0.67 1.15 4.81
C LEU A 39 1.20 0.43 3.57
N CYS A 40 1.20 1.17 2.46
CA CYS A 40 1.65 0.69 1.16
C CYS A 40 2.77 1.59 0.62
N LEU A 41 3.71 0.97 -0.10
CA LEU A 41 4.61 1.67 -1.01
C LEU A 41 3.88 1.86 -2.34
N ASP A 42 3.68 3.10 -2.76
CA ASP A 42 2.99 3.45 -4.01
C ASP A 42 4.01 3.87 -5.09
N PHE A 43 4.08 3.05 -6.14
CA PHE A 43 5.00 3.14 -7.27
C PHE A 43 4.37 3.76 -8.53
N LYS A 44 3.12 4.24 -8.47
CA LYS A 44 2.39 4.75 -9.65
C LYS A 44 3.09 5.91 -10.35
N GLU A 45 3.73 6.77 -9.57
CA GLU A 45 4.40 7.98 -10.08
C GLU A 45 5.92 7.81 -10.19
N ASP A 46 6.54 7.02 -9.31
CA ASP A 46 7.98 6.80 -9.26
C ASP A 46 8.28 5.35 -8.85
N ALA A 47 8.88 4.60 -9.79
CA ALA A 47 9.22 3.19 -9.58
C ALA A 47 10.46 2.97 -8.70
N ILE A 48 11.26 4.02 -8.44
CA ILE A 48 12.51 3.95 -7.68
C ILE A 48 12.31 4.52 -6.28
N ASN A 49 11.59 5.62 -6.15
CA ASN A 49 11.36 6.31 -4.89
C ASN A 49 9.85 6.41 -4.58
N PRO A 50 9.21 5.29 -4.17
CA PRO A 50 7.79 5.26 -3.93
C PRO A 50 7.41 6.13 -2.73
N LYS A 51 6.24 6.76 -2.82
CA LYS A 51 5.61 7.42 -1.67
C LYS A 51 5.03 6.38 -0.71
N VAL A 52 4.87 6.76 0.55
CA VAL A 52 4.17 5.92 1.53
C VAL A 52 2.73 6.41 1.64
N VAL A 53 1.78 5.51 1.42
CA VAL A 53 0.34 5.79 1.48
C VAL A 53 -0.35 4.85 2.45
N ILE A 54 -1.50 5.27 2.96
CA ILE A 54 -2.46 4.40 3.66
C ILE A 54 -3.46 3.93 2.62
N TRP A 55 -3.63 2.61 2.49
CA TRP A 55 -4.76 2.00 1.81
C TRP A 55 -5.91 1.82 2.80
N ASP A 56 -7.07 2.39 2.50
CA ASP A 56 -8.26 2.36 3.34
C ASP A 56 -9.10 1.13 3.02
N HIS A 57 -9.24 0.23 4.00
CA HIS A 57 -9.99 -1.00 3.84
C HIS A 57 -11.49 -0.78 3.67
N ASN A 58 -12.06 0.26 4.27
CA ASN A 58 -13.51 0.45 4.24
C ASN A 58 -13.96 1.16 2.97
N GLU A 59 -13.13 2.08 2.46
CA GLU A 59 -13.46 2.88 1.29
C GLU A 59 -12.97 2.27 -0.04
N SER A 60 -12.06 1.29 0.01
CA SER A 60 -11.56 0.63 -1.21
C SER A 60 -12.46 -0.52 -1.66
N GLU A 61 -12.94 -0.48 -2.90
CA GLU A 61 -13.68 -1.57 -3.53
C GLU A 61 -12.86 -2.24 -4.63
N GLU A 62 -13.43 -3.27 -5.26
CA GLU A 62 -12.83 -3.93 -6.43
C GLU A 62 -12.58 -2.90 -7.54
N LEU A 63 -11.35 -2.86 -8.04
CA LEU A 63 -10.86 -1.92 -9.04
C LEU A 63 -11.06 -0.43 -8.68
N SER A 64 -11.30 -0.12 -7.41
CA SER A 64 -11.56 1.24 -6.91
C SER A 64 -10.83 1.48 -5.58
N PRO A 65 -9.49 1.54 -5.60
CA PRO A 65 -8.70 1.65 -4.38
C PRO A 65 -8.67 3.10 -3.89
N VAL A 66 -8.79 3.27 -2.58
CA VAL A 66 -8.69 4.57 -1.91
C VAL A 66 -7.39 4.64 -1.12
N PHE A 67 -6.56 5.63 -1.48
CA PHE A 67 -5.26 5.86 -0.86
C PHE A 67 -5.15 7.27 -0.30
N TYR A 68 -4.58 7.39 0.90
CA TYR A 68 -4.22 8.66 1.53
C TYR A 68 -2.72 8.78 1.66
N LYS A 69 -2.15 9.92 1.28
CA LYS A 69 -0.71 10.17 1.41
C LYS A 69 -0.31 10.23 2.89
N ALA A 70 0.70 9.46 3.28
CA ALA A 70 1.28 9.48 4.62
C ALA A 70 2.67 10.17 4.63
N PHE A 71 3.58 9.75 3.74
CA PHE A 71 4.94 10.33 3.62
C PHE A 71 5.33 10.47 2.14
N ASN A 72 6.27 11.38 1.82
CA ASN A 72 6.70 11.58 0.44
C ASN A 72 7.56 10.43 -0.08
N ASN A 73 8.23 9.71 0.81
CA ASN A 73 9.07 8.56 0.49
C ASN A 73 9.29 7.67 1.72
N PHE A 74 9.91 6.51 1.51
CA PHE A 74 10.17 5.55 2.59
C PHE A 74 11.18 6.06 3.63
N GLN A 75 12.16 6.88 3.24
CA GLN A 75 13.14 7.43 4.19
C GLN A 75 12.47 8.36 5.21
N GLU A 76 11.58 9.24 4.76
CA GLU A 76 10.79 10.11 5.66
C GLU A 76 9.97 9.30 6.68
N PHE A 77 9.40 8.17 6.25
CA PHE A 77 8.71 7.25 7.16
C PHE A 77 9.66 6.69 8.22
N LEU A 78 10.84 6.20 7.82
CA LEU A 78 11.84 5.65 8.75
C LEU A 78 12.33 6.69 9.75
N ASP A 79 12.55 7.93 9.28
CA ASP A 79 12.98 9.04 10.13
C ASP A 79 11.91 9.36 11.18
N ALA A 80 10.64 9.36 10.79
CA ALA A 80 9.52 9.58 11.71
C ALA A 80 9.36 8.46 12.75
N MET A 81 9.60 7.19 12.36
CA MET A 81 9.52 6.05 13.29
C MET A 81 10.72 5.95 14.23
N SER A 82 11.87 6.52 13.86
CA SER A 82 13.10 6.51 14.67
C SER A 82 13.11 7.54 15.80
N LEU A 83 12.12 8.43 15.84
CA LEU A 83 11.94 9.45 16.88
C LEU A 83 11.06 8.98 18.06
N GLY A 84 10.56 7.74 18.01
CA GLY A 84 9.71 7.11 19.03
C GLY A 84 10.45 6.39 20.15
#